data_AF-A0A6P5EPP5-F1
#
_entry.id   AF-A0A6P5EPP5-F1
#
_cell.length_a   1.000
_cell.length_b   1.000
_cell.length_c   1.000
_cell.angle_alpha   90.00
_cell.angle_beta   90.00
_cell.angle_gamma   90.00
#
_symmetry.space_group_name_H-M   'P 1'
#
loop_
_entity.id
_entity.type
_entity.pdbx_description
1 polymer ?
#
loop_
_entity_poly.entity_id
_entity_poly.type
_entity_poly.pdbx_seq_one_letter_code
_entity_poly.pdbx_strand_id
1 'polypeptide(L)'
;MCSTAAAAAAAALLPGFAEVVVVRHGETSWNASKTIQGQLDAELNEKGRQQANAVVLDPALRERHLGDLQGLTLDKAAKQKPAAHKIFLSSRRDQELPGGGESLDQLSKRCVSCLQKIAGQHKGERVIVVTHGGVLRELYRRANPGAPRGGTIHNTSVNVFHISDPGDPWIIKNWGDVSHLKDTGVLKSGFGGDGTSG
;
A
#
# COMPACT_ATOMS: atom_id res chain seq x y z
N MET A 1 39.09 19.33 -25.16
CA MET A 1 37.70 19.83 -25.14
C MET A 1 36.78 18.71 -25.59
N CYS A 2 36.09 18.06 -24.64
CA CYS A 2 34.69 17.60 -24.72
C CYS A 2 34.45 16.77 -23.45
N SER A 3 33.73 17.35 -22.50
CA SER A 3 33.39 16.81 -21.18
C SER A 3 32.22 15.84 -21.33
N THR A 4 32.38 14.59 -20.88
CA THR A 4 31.27 13.64 -20.67
C THR A 4 30.95 13.53 -19.18
N ALA A 5 30.67 14.68 -18.57
CA ALA A 5 29.90 14.77 -17.33
C ALA A 5 28.40 14.48 -17.61
N ALA A 6 28.10 13.28 -18.10
CA ALA A 6 26.74 12.85 -18.47
C ALA A 6 26.22 11.73 -17.55
N ALA A 7 26.54 11.80 -16.24
CA ALA A 7 26.03 10.85 -15.24
C ALA A 7 25.55 11.51 -13.93
N ALA A 8 25.42 12.84 -13.86
CA ALA A 8 25.11 13.54 -12.61
C ALA A 8 24.04 14.64 -12.70
N ALA A 9 23.13 14.60 -13.68
CA ALA A 9 22.12 15.66 -13.85
C ALA A 9 20.72 15.10 -14.12
N ALA A 10 20.01 14.71 -13.05
CA ALA A 10 18.55 14.80 -12.96
C ALA A 10 18.01 14.69 -11.51
N ALA A 11 18.82 14.97 -10.48
CA ALA A 11 18.26 15.36 -9.18
C ALA A 11 17.99 16.87 -9.21
N ALA A 12 17.08 17.29 -10.10
CA ALA A 12 16.54 18.63 -9.99
C ALA A 12 15.78 18.66 -8.66
N LEU A 13 16.32 19.39 -7.68
CA LEU A 13 15.63 19.75 -6.44
C LEU A 13 14.24 20.30 -6.82
N LEU A 14 13.20 19.49 -6.68
CA LEU A 14 11.83 19.93 -6.84
C LEU A 14 11.50 20.72 -5.56
N PRO A 15 11.38 22.06 -5.59
CA PRO A 15 11.30 22.81 -4.35
C PRO A 15 9.88 22.66 -3.81
N GLY A 16 9.77 22.02 -2.63
CA GLY A 16 8.55 22.00 -1.82
C GLY A 16 7.95 20.64 -1.52
N PHE A 17 8.36 19.56 -2.18
CA PHE A 17 7.75 18.23 -1.99
C PHE A 17 8.73 17.07 -2.01
N ALA A 18 8.33 15.92 -1.45
CA ALA A 18 8.98 14.64 -1.63
C ALA A 18 8.24 13.80 -2.69
N GLU A 19 8.99 13.11 -3.55
CA GLU A 19 8.41 12.13 -4.46
C GLU A 19 8.40 10.75 -3.81
N VAL A 20 7.22 10.29 -3.40
CA VAL A 20 7.05 9.01 -2.72
C VAL A 20 6.53 7.98 -3.71
N VAL A 21 7.37 6.98 -4.02
CA VAL A 21 7.06 5.83 -4.87
C VAL A 21 6.58 4.69 -3.98
N VAL A 22 5.28 4.42 -3.98
CA VAL A 22 4.64 3.39 -3.17
C VAL A 22 4.34 2.15 -4.03
N VAL A 23 4.93 1.02 -3.65
CA VAL A 23 4.83 -0.25 -4.36
C VAL A 23 4.05 -1.26 -3.52
N ARG A 24 3.04 -1.92 -4.11
CA ARG A 24 2.40 -3.05 -3.43
C ARG A 24 3.37 -4.24 -3.39
N HIS A 25 3.40 -5.00 -2.30
CA HIS A 25 4.21 -6.22 -2.23
C HIS A 25 3.91 -7.21 -3.38
N GLY A 26 4.87 -8.10 -3.64
CA GLY A 26 4.74 -9.18 -4.62
C GLY A 26 3.62 -10.17 -4.30
N GLU A 27 3.22 -10.96 -5.29
CA GLU A 27 2.20 -11.99 -5.11
C GLU A 27 2.63 -13.07 -4.10
N THR A 28 1.69 -13.53 -3.27
CA THR A 28 1.84 -14.69 -2.39
C THR A 28 0.81 -15.76 -2.73
N SER A 29 1.02 -17.00 -2.26
CA SER A 29 0.03 -18.09 -2.39
C SER A 29 -1.32 -17.74 -1.74
N TRP A 30 -1.32 -16.84 -0.76
CA TRP A 30 -2.54 -16.34 -0.11
C TRP A 30 -3.29 -15.35 -0.99
N ASN A 31 -2.59 -14.53 -1.79
CA ASN A 31 -3.24 -13.69 -2.79
C ASN A 31 -3.95 -14.56 -3.86
N ALA A 32 -3.26 -15.59 -4.37
CA ALA A 32 -3.79 -16.51 -5.38
C ALA A 32 -5.01 -17.30 -4.89
N SER A 33 -5.01 -17.74 -3.64
CA SER A 33 -6.10 -18.50 -3.02
C SER A 33 -7.21 -17.65 -2.41
N LYS A 34 -7.14 -16.31 -2.52
CA LYS A 34 -8.06 -15.35 -1.88
C LYS A 34 -8.15 -15.52 -0.36
N THR A 35 -7.03 -15.84 0.27
CA THR A 35 -6.89 -15.91 1.73
C THR A 35 -6.59 -14.53 2.28
N ILE A 36 -7.34 -14.12 3.30
CA ILE A 36 -7.21 -12.84 3.97
C ILE A 36 -5.93 -12.85 4.82
N GLN A 37 -4.94 -12.06 4.43
CA GLN A 37 -3.65 -12.05 5.11
C GLN A 37 -3.66 -11.16 6.37
N GLY A 38 -4.09 -9.90 6.22
CA GLY A 38 -3.95 -8.90 7.28
C GLY A 38 -2.49 -8.75 7.71
N GLN A 39 -2.21 -8.81 9.01
CA GLN A 39 -0.87 -8.68 9.57
C GLN A 39 -0.18 -10.02 9.86
N LEU A 40 -0.70 -11.14 9.35
CA LEU A 40 0.01 -12.42 9.44
C LEU A 40 1.22 -12.38 8.50
N ASP A 41 2.41 -12.61 9.07
CA ASP A 41 3.67 -12.61 8.34
C ASP A 41 3.76 -13.87 7.45
N ALA A 42 3.93 -13.66 6.15
CA ALA A 42 4.51 -14.68 5.29
C ALA A 42 6.03 -14.61 5.51
N GLU A 43 6.66 -15.70 5.95
CA GLU A 43 8.07 -15.67 6.32
C GLU A 43 8.99 -15.28 5.14
N LEU A 44 9.99 -14.44 5.43
CA LEU A 44 11.04 -14.09 4.48
C LEU A 44 12.07 -15.22 4.38
N ASN A 45 12.51 -15.52 3.15
CA ASN A 45 13.68 -16.39 2.96
C ASN A 45 14.99 -15.68 3.36
N GLU A 46 16.10 -16.41 3.39
CA GLU A 46 17.42 -15.88 3.80
C GLU A 46 17.88 -14.65 3.01
N LYS A 47 17.64 -14.63 1.70
CA LYS A 47 17.94 -13.48 0.84
C LYS A 47 17.05 -12.28 1.16
N GLY A 48 15.76 -12.52 1.44
CA GLY A 48 14.82 -11.50 1.90
C GLY A 48 15.21 -10.88 3.25
N ARG A 49 15.75 -11.69 4.17
CA ARG A 49 16.28 -11.20 5.46
C ARG A 49 17.52 -10.32 5.29
N GLN A 50 18.43 -10.67 4.37
CA GLN A 50 19.60 -9.84 4.06
C GLN A 50 19.22 -8.51 3.38
N GLN A 51 18.24 -8.54 2.47
CA GLN A 51 17.70 -7.33 1.85
C GLN A 51 17.01 -6.42 2.88
N ALA A 52 16.32 -7.00 3.87
CA ALA A 52 15.65 -6.24 4.93
C ALA A 52 16.61 -5.42 5.81
N ASN A 53 17.89 -5.80 5.94
CA ASN A 53 18.88 -5.02 6.71
C ASN A 53 19.18 -3.64 6.10
N ALA A 54 18.86 -3.41 4.82
CA ALA A 54 18.97 -2.10 4.17
C ALA A 54 17.63 -1.33 4.14
N VAL A 55 16.57 -1.89 4.75
CA VAL A 55 15.20 -1.35 4.72
C VAL A 55 14.79 -0.91 6.12
N VAL A 56 14.21 0.28 6.22
CA VAL A 56 13.58 0.74 7.46
C VAL A 56 12.16 0.14 7.53
N LEU A 57 11.92 -0.68 8.54
CA LEU A 57 10.58 -1.25 8.80
C LEU A 57 9.77 -0.29 9.67
N ASP A 58 8.58 0.08 9.21
CA ASP A 58 7.63 0.89 9.99
C ASP A 58 6.29 0.15 10.14
N PRO A 59 5.87 -0.22 11.36
CA PRO A 59 4.58 -0.87 11.62
C PRO A 59 3.37 -0.07 11.09
N ALA A 60 3.50 1.26 10.96
CA ALA A 60 2.45 2.12 10.44
C ALA A 60 2.12 1.85 8.96
N LEU A 61 2.97 1.11 8.24
CA LEU A 61 2.79 0.72 6.83
C LEU A 61 2.40 -0.75 6.65
N ARG A 62 2.14 -1.50 7.74
CA ARG A 62 1.55 -2.85 7.65
C ARG A 62 0.13 -2.81 7.09
N GLU A 63 -0.31 -3.93 6.52
CA GLU A 63 -1.71 -4.08 6.12
C GLU A 63 -2.66 -3.89 7.32
N ARG A 64 -3.93 -3.60 7.02
CA ARG A 64 -5.01 -3.57 8.01
C ARG A 64 -5.00 -4.86 8.85
N HIS A 65 -5.01 -4.72 10.18
CA HIS A 65 -5.28 -5.86 11.05
C HIS A 65 -6.74 -6.27 10.88
N LEU A 66 -6.98 -7.45 10.29
CA LEU A 66 -8.34 -7.90 9.98
C LEU A 66 -8.93 -8.79 11.08
N GLY A 67 -8.27 -8.83 12.24
CA GLY A 67 -8.73 -9.52 13.44
C GLY A 67 -9.06 -10.98 13.14
N ASP A 68 -10.26 -11.39 13.55
CA ASP A 68 -10.82 -12.73 13.38
C ASP A 68 -10.88 -13.23 11.92
N LEU A 69 -10.74 -12.36 10.93
CA LEU A 69 -10.78 -12.74 9.52
C LEU A 69 -9.44 -13.20 8.97
N GLN A 70 -8.32 -12.91 9.66
CA GLN A 70 -6.99 -13.28 9.17
C GLN A 70 -6.85 -14.80 9.07
N GLY A 71 -6.22 -15.28 7.98
CA GLY A 71 -6.05 -16.70 7.68
C GLY A 71 -7.27 -17.38 7.05
N LEU A 72 -8.42 -16.70 6.93
CA LEU A 72 -9.60 -17.26 6.27
C LEU A 72 -9.65 -16.87 4.79
N THR A 73 -10.15 -17.76 3.94
CA THR A 73 -10.59 -17.36 2.60
C THR A 73 -11.87 -16.53 2.70
N LEU A 74 -12.15 -15.66 1.73
CA LEU A 74 -13.37 -14.84 1.72
C LEU A 74 -14.65 -15.69 1.92
N ASP A 75 -14.76 -16.82 1.23
CA ASP A 75 -15.92 -17.71 1.35
C ASP A 75 -16.05 -18.33 2.75
N LYS A 76 -14.92 -18.62 3.41
CA LYS A 76 -14.90 -19.14 4.78
C LYS A 76 -15.21 -18.04 5.78
N ALA A 77 -14.71 -16.82 5.58
CA ALA A 77 -14.98 -15.67 6.43
C ALA A 77 -16.49 -15.40 6.55
N ALA A 78 -17.21 -15.43 5.43
CA ALA A 78 -18.66 -15.24 5.41
C ALA A 78 -19.42 -16.27 6.26
N LYS A 79 -18.95 -17.52 6.30
CA LYS A 79 -19.59 -18.63 7.02
C LYS A 79 -19.15 -18.73 8.48
N GLN A 80 -17.86 -18.61 8.74
CA GLN A 80 -17.26 -18.87 10.06
C GLN A 80 -17.27 -17.64 10.96
N LYS A 81 -17.16 -16.43 10.38
CA LYS A 81 -17.07 -15.17 11.11
C LYS A 81 -18.05 -14.13 10.52
N PRO A 82 -19.36 -14.42 10.45
CA PRO A 82 -20.33 -13.60 9.72
C PRO A 82 -20.42 -12.15 10.25
N ALA A 83 -20.27 -11.95 11.55
CA ALA A 83 -20.26 -10.61 12.16
C ALA A 83 -19.06 -9.78 11.68
N ALA A 84 -17.85 -10.34 11.77
CA ALA A 84 -16.62 -9.68 11.29
C ALA A 84 -16.65 -9.46 9.77
N HIS A 85 -17.17 -10.44 9.00
CA HIS A 85 -17.34 -10.32 7.56
C HIS A 85 -18.32 -9.21 7.15
N LYS A 86 -19.43 -9.06 7.89
CA LYS A 86 -20.38 -7.95 7.68
C LYS A 86 -19.75 -6.59 7.93
N ILE A 87 -18.90 -6.47 8.95
CA ILE A 87 -18.14 -5.24 9.23
C ILE A 87 -17.12 -4.99 8.12
N PHE A 88 -16.40 -6.02 7.68
CA PHE A 88 -15.42 -5.93 6.59
C PHE A 88 -16.03 -5.40 5.27
N LEU A 89 -17.25 -5.80 4.95
CA LEU A 89 -17.97 -5.33 3.76
C LEU A 89 -18.69 -3.98 3.95
N SER A 90 -18.70 -3.44 5.17
CA SER A 90 -19.40 -2.19 5.49
C SER A 90 -18.69 -0.98 4.89
N SER A 91 -19.46 0.05 4.53
CA SER A 91 -18.93 1.37 4.17
C SER A 91 -18.57 2.24 5.37
N ARG A 92 -19.01 1.87 6.59
CA ARG A 92 -18.66 2.56 7.83
C ARG A 92 -17.17 2.39 8.13
N ARG A 93 -16.49 3.48 8.48
CA ARG A 93 -15.03 3.53 8.61
C ARG A 93 -14.52 3.47 10.05
N ASP A 94 -15.38 3.77 11.01
CA ASP A 94 -15.10 3.88 12.44
C ASP A 94 -15.19 2.55 13.19
N GLN A 95 -15.70 1.49 12.54
CA GLN A 95 -15.84 0.17 13.16
C GLN A 95 -14.56 -0.65 13.14
N GLU A 96 -14.14 -1.09 14.31
CA GLU A 96 -13.14 -2.14 14.50
C GLU A 96 -13.69 -3.52 14.11
N LEU A 97 -12.81 -4.41 13.65
CA LEU A 97 -13.19 -5.82 13.46
C LEU A 97 -12.99 -6.60 14.77
N PRO A 98 -13.84 -7.57 15.09
CA PRO A 98 -13.61 -8.53 16.17
C PRO A 98 -12.23 -9.20 16.09
N GLY A 99 -11.66 -9.58 17.23
CA GLY A 99 -10.32 -10.15 17.30
C GLY A 99 -9.20 -9.10 17.27
N GLY A 100 -9.48 -7.88 17.74
CA GLY A 100 -8.52 -6.78 17.77
C GLY A 100 -8.20 -6.19 16.39
N GLY A 101 -9.12 -6.29 15.43
CA GLY A 101 -8.95 -5.75 14.09
C GLY A 101 -9.19 -4.24 14.02
N GLU A 102 -8.46 -3.59 13.11
CA GLU A 102 -8.47 -2.14 12.95
C GLU A 102 -9.72 -1.66 12.21
N SER A 103 -10.20 -0.47 12.54
CA SER A 103 -11.10 0.29 11.69
C SER A 103 -10.36 0.87 10.47
N LEU A 104 -11.10 1.29 9.45
CA LEU A 104 -10.50 1.98 8.29
C LEU A 104 -9.93 3.34 8.69
N ASP A 105 -10.54 4.01 9.67
CA ASP A 105 -10.04 5.29 10.19
C ASP A 105 -8.74 5.14 10.97
N GLN A 106 -8.58 4.05 11.73
CA GLN A 106 -7.32 3.72 12.39
C GLN A 106 -6.20 3.45 11.37
N LEU A 107 -6.47 2.61 10.37
CA LEU A 107 -5.53 2.33 9.27
C LEU A 107 -5.12 3.62 8.56
N SER A 108 -6.10 4.43 8.15
CA SER A 108 -5.88 5.71 7.47
C SER A 108 -5.02 6.64 8.30
N LYS A 109 -5.35 6.82 9.58
CA LYS A 109 -4.62 7.69 10.49
C LYS A 109 -3.14 7.30 10.54
N ARG A 110 -2.83 6.03 10.81
CA ARG A 110 -1.42 5.61 10.96
C ARG A 110 -0.64 5.70 9.64
N CYS A 111 -1.21 5.24 8.53
CA CYS A 111 -0.45 5.16 7.28
C CYS A 111 -0.26 6.54 6.64
N VAL A 112 -1.28 7.41 6.71
CA VAL A 112 -1.18 8.79 6.20
C VAL A 112 -0.19 9.59 7.03
N SER A 113 -0.28 9.54 8.37
CA SER A 113 0.67 10.27 9.23
C SER A 113 2.12 9.80 9.02
N CYS A 114 2.34 8.49 8.84
CA CYS A 114 3.67 7.95 8.51
C CYS A 114 4.19 8.53 7.19
N LEU A 115 3.42 8.50 6.10
CA LEU A 115 3.86 9.00 4.81
C LEU A 115 4.09 10.52 4.81
N GLN A 116 3.28 11.30 5.55
CA GLN A 116 3.51 12.74 5.73
C GLN A 116 4.83 13.01 6.45
N LYS A 117 5.13 12.23 7.49
CA LYS A 117 6.40 12.35 8.22
C LYS A 117 7.59 12.04 7.30
N ILE A 118 7.52 10.94 6.55
CA ILE A 118 8.56 10.57 5.57
C ILE A 118 8.73 11.71 4.56
N ALA A 119 7.64 12.19 3.95
CA ALA A 119 7.72 13.26 2.96
C ALA A 119 8.33 14.56 3.53
N GLY A 120 7.93 14.94 4.76
CA GLY A 120 8.49 16.11 5.43
C GLY A 120 9.98 16.01 5.73
N GLN A 121 10.49 14.79 6.00
CA GLN A 121 11.91 14.52 6.24
C GLN A 121 12.76 14.44 4.96
N HIS A 122 12.11 14.22 3.80
CA HIS A 122 12.76 13.91 2.53
C HIS A 122 12.34 14.87 1.41
N LYS A 123 12.13 16.16 1.73
CA LYS A 123 11.79 17.18 0.71
C LYS A 123 12.89 17.28 -0.34
N GLY A 124 12.50 17.29 -1.62
CA GLY A 124 13.40 17.30 -2.76
C GLY A 124 14.04 15.94 -3.07
N GLU A 125 13.73 14.90 -2.28
CA GLU A 125 14.24 13.55 -2.49
C GLU A 125 13.14 12.62 -3.03
N ARG A 126 13.58 11.45 -3.50
CA ARG A 126 12.70 10.34 -3.91
C ARG A 126 12.80 9.20 -2.90
N VAL A 127 11.67 8.79 -2.34
CA VAL A 127 11.59 7.70 -1.36
C VAL A 127 10.79 6.55 -1.92
N ILE A 128 11.29 5.31 -1.79
CA ILE A 128 10.56 4.10 -2.13
C ILE A 128 9.95 3.51 -0.87
N VAL A 129 8.65 3.23 -0.92
CA VAL A 129 7.88 2.58 0.15
C VAL A 129 7.23 1.32 -0.39
N VAL A 130 7.47 0.18 0.25
CA VAL A 130 6.78 -1.08 -0.09
C VAL A 130 5.72 -1.38 0.96
N THR A 131 4.49 -1.63 0.53
CA THR A 131 3.34 -1.83 1.44
C THR A 131 2.27 -2.72 0.80
N HIS A 132 1.02 -2.62 1.25
CA HIS A 132 -0.09 -3.51 0.93
C HIS A 132 -1.28 -2.79 0.29
N GLY A 133 -2.29 -3.57 -0.10
CA GLY A 133 -3.44 -3.06 -0.85
C GLY A 133 -4.31 -2.12 -0.03
N GLY A 134 -4.65 -2.48 1.21
CA GLY A 134 -5.50 -1.66 2.08
C GLY A 134 -4.86 -0.31 2.40
N VAL A 135 -3.55 -0.30 2.66
CA VAL A 135 -2.76 0.93 2.83
C VAL A 135 -2.85 1.81 1.57
N LEU A 136 -2.56 1.27 0.38
CA LEU A 136 -2.62 2.03 -0.87
C LEU A 136 -4.02 2.63 -1.12
N ARG A 137 -5.09 1.92 -0.77
CA ARG A 137 -6.47 2.44 -0.87
C ARG A 137 -6.68 3.65 0.04
N GLU A 138 -6.16 3.64 1.26
CA GLU A 138 -6.24 4.80 2.16
C GLU A 138 -5.40 5.98 1.66
N LEU A 139 -4.20 5.72 1.11
CA LEU A 139 -3.36 6.76 0.53
C LEU A 139 -4.01 7.41 -0.70
N TYR A 140 -4.63 6.62 -1.58
CA TYR A 140 -5.42 7.14 -2.70
C TYR A 140 -6.56 8.03 -2.22
N ARG A 141 -7.30 7.61 -1.19
CA ARG A 141 -8.40 8.39 -0.64
C ARG A 141 -7.92 9.72 -0.03
N ARG A 142 -6.75 9.73 0.61
CA ARG A 142 -6.13 10.97 1.13
C ARG A 142 -5.76 11.94 -0.01
N ALA A 143 -5.32 11.43 -1.15
CA ALA A 143 -4.98 12.25 -2.31
C ALA A 143 -6.22 12.71 -3.10
N ASN A 144 -7.28 11.90 -3.13
CA ASN A 144 -8.51 12.16 -3.88
C ASN A 144 -9.76 12.11 -2.97
N PRO A 145 -9.96 13.09 -2.07
CA PRO A 145 -11.12 13.10 -1.20
C PRO A 145 -12.42 13.18 -2.01
N GLY A 146 -13.37 12.29 -1.72
CA GLY A 146 -14.68 12.24 -2.40
C GLY A 146 -14.70 11.56 -3.78
N ALA A 147 -13.54 11.17 -4.33
CA ALA A 147 -13.50 10.44 -5.59
C ALA A 147 -13.92 8.97 -5.44
N PRO A 148 -14.39 8.32 -6.53
CA PRO A 148 -14.53 6.87 -6.58
C PRO A 148 -13.22 6.16 -6.26
N ARG A 149 -13.30 4.87 -5.90
CA ARG A 149 -12.11 4.03 -5.69
C ARG A 149 -11.20 4.08 -6.93
N GLY A 150 -9.89 4.15 -6.73
CA GLY A 150 -8.88 4.16 -7.80
C GLY A 150 -8.75 2.86 -8.61
N GLY A 151 -9.83 2.11 -8.76
CA GLY A 151 -9.81 0.82 -9.45
C GLY A 151 -8.98 -0.24 -8.74
N THR A 152 -8.39 -1.12 -9.55
CA THR A 152 -7.63 -2.29 -9.11
C THR A 152 -6.18 -1.94 -8.79
N ILE A 153 -5.67 -2.47 -7.68
CA ILE A 153 -4.29 -2.28 -7.24
C ILE A 153 -3.59 -3.64 -7.30
N HIS A 154 -2.87 -3.93 -8.38
CA HIS A 154 -2.19 -5.23 -8.52
C HIS A 154 -0.98 -5.35 -7.58
N ASN A 155 -0.59 -6.58 -7.25
CA ASN A 155 0.72 -6.84 -6.64
C ASN A 155 1.83 -6.23 -7.51
N THR A 156 2.87 -5.72 -6.86
CA THR A 156 3.98 -4.94 -7.44
C THR A 156 3.59 -3.69 -8.24
N SER A 157 2.33 -3.28 -8.25
CA SER A 157 1.94 -2.03 -8.92
C SER A 157 2.67 -0.83 -8.30
N VAL A 158 3.13 0.06 -9.17
CA VAL A 158 3.85 1.28 -8.81
C VAL A 158 2.89 2.46 -8.77
N ASN A 159 2.92 3.21 -7.67
CA ASN A 159 2.09 4.38 -7.42
C ASN A 159 3.01 5.53 -7.01
N VAL A 160 2.86 6.71 -7.59
CA VAL A 160 3.76 7.84 -7.33
C VAL A 160 2.96 9.02 -6.81
N PHE A 161 3.34 9.49 -5.63
CA PHE A 161 2.76 10.65 -4.97
C PHE A 161 3.79 11.77 -4.87
N HIS A 162 3.37 13.00 -5.14
CA HIS A 162 4.09 14.21 -4.70
C HIS A 162 3.40 14.72 -3.44
N ILE A 163 4.17 14.79 -2.35
CA ILE A 163 3.68 15.17 -1.02
C ILE A 163 4.48 16.37 -0.54
N SER A 164 3.80 17.52 -0.44
CA SER A 164 4.35 18.80 0.00
C SER A 164 4.19 19.00 1.50
N ASP A 165 3.80 20.20 1.95
CA ASP A 165 3.65 20.53 3.35
C ASP A 165 2.37 19.96 3.97
N PRO A 166 2.33 19.78 5.31
CA PRO A 166 1.12 19.35 6.00
C PRO A 166 -0.05 20.31 5.70
N GLY A 167 -1.15 19.74 5.20
CA GLY A 167 -2.35 20.49 4.81
C GLY A 167 -2.51 20.61 3.30
N ASP A 168 -1.43 20.50 2.53
CA ASP A 168 -1.50 20.53 1.07
C ASP A 168 -2.20 19.28 0.50
N PRO A 169 -2.85 19.44 -0.67
CA PRO A 169 -3.33 18.29 -1.44
C PRO A 169 -2.14 17.44 -1.89
N TRP A 170 -2.29 16.12 -1.82
CA TRP A 170 -1.32 15.21 -2.41
C TRP A 170 -1.62 15.08 -3.90
N ILE A 171 -0.57 15.05 -4.72
CA ILE A 171 -0.71 14.89 -6.17
C ILE A 171 -0.32 13.46 -6.54
N ILE A 172 -1.21 12.73 -7.18
CA ILE A 172 -0.89 11.43 -7.77
C ILE A 172 -0.33 11.65 -9.17
N LYS A 173 0.93 11.25 -9.38
CA LYS A 173 1.61 11.30 -10.68
C LYS A 173 1.47 10.02 -11.48
N ASN A 174 1.36 8.89 -10.77
CA ASN A 174 1.18 7.57 -11.36
C ASN A 174 0.36 6.70 -10.42
N TRP A 175 -0.47 5.81 -10.96
CA TRP A 175 -1.36 4.98 -10.17
C TRP A 175 -1.58 3.61 -10.81
N GLY A 176 -1.35 2.55 -10.05
CA GLY A 176 -1.61 1.17 -10.46
C GLY A 176 -0.71 0.66 -11.60
N ASP A 177 0.47 1.24 -11.83
CA ASP A 177 1.30 0.92 -12.98
C ASP A 177 1.97 -0.45 -12.84
N VAL A 178 1.67 -1.34 -13.79
CA VAL A 178 2.20 -2.71 -13.90
C VAL A 178 2.94 -2.92 -15.22
N SER A 179 3.29 -1.85 -15.93
CA SER A 179 3.96 -1.92 -17.24
C SER A 179 5.32 -2.62 -17.21
N HIS A 180 5.95 -2.72 -16.02
CA HIS A 180 7.18 -3.46 -15.78
C HIS A 180 6.99 -4.99 -15.69
N LEU A 181 5.74 -5.47 -15.59
CA LEU A 181 5.42 -6.90 -15.48
C LEU A 181 4.99 -7.54 -16.81
N LYS A 182 5.31 -6.93 -17.96
CA LYS A 182 4.85 -7.44 -19.27
C LYS A 182 5.20 -8.91 -19.51
N ASP A 183 6.35 -9.36 -19.04
CA ASP A 183 6.84 -10.71 -19.30
C ASP A 183 6.33 -11.75 -18.28
N THR A 184 6.02 -11.31 -17.06
CA THR A 184 5.57 -12.20 -15.96
C THR A 184 4.05 -12.22 -15.79
N GLY A 185 3.36 -11.19 -16.27
CA GLY A 185 1.92 -10.99 -16.09
C GLY A 185 1.51 -10.52 -14.69
N VAL A 186 0.20 -10.33 -14.50
CA VAL A 186 -0.43 -9.98 -13.22
C VAL A 186 -1.61 -10.90 -12.94
N LEU A 187 -1.81 -11.25 -11.67
CA LEU A 187 -3.02 -11.94 -11.25
C LEU A 187 -4.22 -10.98 -11.26
N LYS A 188 -5.22 -11.30 -12.10
CA LYS A 188 -6.42 -10.49 -12.30
C LYS A 188 -7.55 -10.76 -11.30
N SER A 189 -7.51 -11.89 -10.59
CA SER A 189 -8.63 -12.39 -9.78
C SER A 189 -8.27 -12.70 -8.32
N GLY A 190 -7.10 -12.28 -7.84
CA GLY A 190 -6.66 -12.50 -6.45
C GLY A 190 -7.17 -11.45 -5.46
N PHE A 191 -7.06 -11.74 -4.17
CA PHE A 191 -7.46 -10.80 -3.11
C PHE A 191 -6.65 -9.48 -3.21
N GLY A 192 -7.37 -8.36 -3.28
CA GLY A 192 -6.83 -7.01 -3.51
C GLY A 192 -6.62 -6.64 -4.98
N GLY A 193 -6.65 -7.62 -5.90
CA GLY A 193 -6.45 -7.45 -7.34
C GLY A 193 -7.75 -7.38 -8.17
N ASP A 194 -8.92 -7.43 -7.54
CA ASP A 194 -10.23 -7.45 -8.22
C ASP A 194 -11.07 -6.17 -8.00
N GLY A 195 -10.52 -5.17 -7.33
CA GLY A 195 -11.21 -3.89 -7.04
C GLY A 195 -12.32 -3.97 -5.99
N THR A 196 -12.77 -5.17 -5.63
CA THR A 196 -13.88 -5.44 -4.70
C THR A 196 -13.41 -5.85 -3.32
N SER A 197 -12.20 -6.39 -3.19
CA SER A 197 -11.56 -6.66 -1.90
C SER A 197 -11.31 -5.35 -1.14
N GLY A 198 -11.96 -5.21 0.03
CA GLY A 198 -12.06 -4.02 0.91
C GLY A 198 -10.92 -3.01 0.87
#